data_AF-A0A7Y3U930-F1
#
_entry.id   AF-A0A7Y3U930-F1
#
_cell.length_a   1.000
_cell.length_b   1.000
_cell.length_c   1.000
_cell.angle_alpha   90.00
_cell.angle_beta   90.00
_cell.angle_gamma   90.00
#
_symmetry.space_group_name_H-M   'P 1'
#
loop_
_entity.id
_entity.type
_entity.pdbx_description
1 polymer ?
#
loop_
_entity_poly.entity_id
_entity_poly.type
_entity_poly.pdbx_seq_one_letter_code
_entity_poly.pdbx_strand_id
1 'polypeptide(L)'
;MKTLQGLAIVALALSVLFVTACEYDAPLTKKHTIAIDEAVLGLWQAVPEDEAAADEEAMSVGDGEMLEEPAPPSLLVLKFSDTEYVVVYAEDDESMYFRAYPIKIGDTECVQMQAIGTEEGSVDDDDSNRFMVMKYEISAAGHLSVRMLDSDVVDSMLTDSDSLKAAFLEHEHDENLFSDEALVFPRAK
;
A
#
# COMPACT_ATOMS: atom_id res chain seq x y z
N MET A 1 44.12 -32.09 -15.29
CA MET A 1 42.97 -32.36 -14.39
C MET A 1 42.26 -31.04 -14.13
N LYS A 2 40.98 -31.00 -14.52
CA LYS A 2 39.89 -30.10 -14.10
C LYS A 2 39.99 -28.59 -14.39
N THR A 3 39.39 -28.24 -15.54
CA THR A 3 38.64 -27.01 -15.82
C THR A 3 37.60 -26.74 -14.72
N LEU A 4 37.63 -25.57 -14.08
CA LEU A 4 36.59 -25.17 -13.12
C LEU A 4 36.49 -23.64 -13.01
N GLN A 5 36.18 -22.95 -14.10
CA GLN A 5 35.69 -21.56 -14.06
C GLN A 5 34.65 -21.37 -15.16
N GLY A 6 33.57 -22.16 -15.06
CA GLY A 6 32.36 -22.06 -15.89
C GLY A 6 31.15 -21.66 -15.05
N LEU A 7 31.33 -20.78 -14.06
CA LEU A 7 30.28 -20.41 -13.12
C LEU A 7 30.35 -18.93 -12.69
N ALA A 8 30.78 -18.06 -13.61
CA ALA A 8 30.91 -16.62 -13.35
C ALA A 8 29.75 -15.76 -13.93
N ILE A 9 28.68 -16.34 -14.50
CA ILE A 9 27.71 -15.54 -15.28
C ILE A 9 26.24 -15.99 -15.10
N VAL A 10 25.79 -16.31 -13.88
CA VAL A 10 24.32 -16.53 -13.66
C VAL A 10 23.80 -15.97 -12.33
N ALA A 11 24.65 -15.58 -11.37
CA ALA A 11 24.19 -15.23 -10.01
C ALA A 11 23.95 -13.71 -9.76
N LEU A 12 23.64 -12.91 -10.79
CA LEU A 12 23.47 -11.45 -10.63
C LEU A 12 22.22 -10.87 -11.33
N ALA A 13 21.18 -11.68 -11.56
CA ALA A 13 19.98 -11.23 -12.28
C ALA A 13 18.67 -11.77 -11.69
N LEU A 14 18.58 -11.92 -10.37
CA LEU A 14 17.38 -12.45 -9.71
C LEU A 14 17.07 -11.76 -8.37
N SER A 15 17.45 -10.49 -8.25
CA SER A 15 17.20 -9.68 -7.05
C SER A 15 16.43 -8.38 -7.35
N VAL A 16 15.62 -8.35 -8.42
CA VAL A 16 14.82 -7.17 -8.83
C VAL A 16 13.38 -7.58 -9.19
N LEU A 17 12.73 -8.46 -8.41
CA LEU A 17 11.45 -9.03 -8.88
C LEU A 17 10.35 -9.17 -7.82
N PHE A 18 10.41 -8.50 -6.67
CA PHE A 18 9.46 -8.84 -5.59
C PHE A 18 8.87 -7.71 -4.73
N VAL A 19 8.76 -6.45 -5.18
CA VAL A 19 8.10 -5.43 -4.31
C VAL A 19 7.15 -4.43 -4.97
N THR A 20 6.71 -4.58 -6.23
CA THR A 20 5.76 -3.60 -6.84
C THR A 20 4.49 -4.22 -7.39
N ALA A 21 4.11 -5.42 -6.93
CA ALA A 21 3.04 -6.18 -7.58
C ALA A 21 1.64 -5.55 -7.40
N CYS A 22 1.41 -4.72 -6.37
CA CYS A 22 0.09 -4.10 -6.08
C CYS A 22 -0.15 -2.76 -6.78
N GLU A 23 0.63 -2.44 -7.80
CA GLU A 23 0.60 -1.16 -8.50
C GLU A 23 0.28 -1.35 -9.99
N TYR A 24 -0.41 -0.37 -10.56
CA TYR A 24 -0.92 -0.40 -11.93
C TYR A 24 -0.52 0.88 -12.67
N ASP A 25 -0.33 0.76 -13.98
CA ASP A 25 -0.05 1.91 -14.89
C ASP A 25 -1.27 2.78 -15.14
N ALA A 26 -2.46 2.20 -14.99
CA ALA A 26 -3.73 2.87 -15.26
C ALA A 26 -4.71 2.71 -14.09
N PRO A 27 -5.58 3.70 -13.83
CA PRO A 27 -6.63 3.55 -12.84
C PRO A 27 -7.76 2.68 -13.38
N LEU A 28 -8.54 2.05 -12.50
CA LEU A 28 -9.81 1.39 -12.84
C LEU A 28 -10.83 2.37 -13.42
N THR A 29 -10.79 3.62 -12.97
CA THR A 29 -11.64 4.71 -13.49
C THR A 29 -11.02 6.06 -13.21
N LYS A 30 -11.20 7.00 -14.13
CA LYS A 30 -10.80 8.41 -13.99
C LYS A 30 -11.92 9.30 -13.41
N LYS A 31 -13.05 8.71 -13.02
CA LYS A 31 -14.23 9.44 -12.54
C LYS A 31 -14.20 9.55 -11.01
N HIS A 32 -14.15 10.77 -10.50
CA HIS A 32 -14.07 11.05 -9.06
C HIS A 32 -15.38 11.71 -8.62
N THR A 33 -16.50 10.97 -8.68
CA THR A 33 -17.85 11.52 -8.49
C THR A 33 -18.53 11.04 -7.22
N ILE A 34 -17.92 10.10 -6.49
CA ILE A 34 -18.47 9.54 -5.26
C ILE A 34 -17.98 10.39 -4.10
N ALA A 35 -18.90 10.76 -3.19
CA ALA A 35 -18.56 11.54 -2.02
C ALA A 35 -17.61 10.74 -1.10
N ILE A 36 -16.69 11.44 -0.44
CA ILE A 36 -15.82 10.81 0.54
C ILE A 36 -16.61 10.26 1.75
N ASP A 37 -16.08 9.20 2.35
CA ASP A 37 -16.43 8.77 3.69
C ASP A 37 -15.60 9.56 4.71
N GLU A 38 -16.24 10.51 5.39
CA GLU A 38 -15.63 11.28 6.46
C GLU A 38 -15.20 10.39 7.65
N ALA A 39 -15.77 9.18 7.74
CA ALA A 39 -15.34 8.02 8.50
C ALA A 39 -13.81 7.86 8.59
N VAL A 40 -13.17 7.92 7.42
CA VAL A 40 -11.76 7.56 7.23
C VAL A 40 -10.80 8.69 7.61
N LEU A 41 -11.28 9.93 7.70
CA LEU A 41 -10.42 11.08 7.96
C LEU A 41 -9.72 11.02 9.33
N GLY A 42 -8.48 11.47 9.36
CA GLY A 42 -7.65 11.54 10.56
C GLY A 42 -6.35 10.74 10.45
N LEU A 43 -5.64 10.67 11.57
CA LEU A 43 -4.41 9.91 11.70
C LEU A 43 -4.72 8.49 12.21
N TRP A 44 -4.11 7.52 11.56
CA TRP A 44 -4.14 6.12 11.93
C TRP A 44 -2.70 5.64 12.06
N GLN A 45 -2.38 4.89 13.10
CA GLN A 45 -1.01 4.51 13.40
C GLN A 45 -0.99 3.05 13.82
N ALA A 46 -0.13 2.25 13.18
CA ALA A 46 0.09 0.88 13.57
C ALA A 46 0.62 0.83 15.00
N VAL A 47 0.28 -0.23 15.73
CA VAL A 47 0.88 -0.49 17.03
C VAL A 47 2.15 -1.29 16.77
N PRO A 48 3.32 -0.87 17.26
CA PRO A 48 4.53 -1.67 17.17
C PRO A 48 4.28 -3.08 17.72
N GLU A 49 4.76 -4.12 17.03
CA GLU A 49 4.57 -5.52 17.47
C GLU A 49 5.10 -5.75 18.90
N ASP A 50 6.13 -4.99 19.30
CA ASP A 50 6.80 -5.11 20.60
C ASP A 50 6.01 -4.54 21.80
N GLU A 51 4.96 -3.73 21.58
CA GLU A 51 4.07 -3.32 22.68
C GLU A 51 3.15 -4.47 23.16
N ALA A 52 3.05 -5.57 22.39
CA ALA A 52 2.35 -6.79 22.81
C ALA A 52 3.25 -7.73 23.66
N ALA A 53 4.57 -7.47 23.71
CA ALA A 53 5.56 -8.29 24.40
C ALA A 53 6.31 -7.54 25.52
N ALA A 54 5.71 -6.48 26.08
CA ALA A 54 6.22 -5.80 27.26
C ALA A 54 6.02 -6.65 28.54
N ASP A 55 6.69 -7.80 28.61
CA ASP A 55 7.12 -8.43 29.84
C ASP A 55 8.51 -9.04 29.60
N GLU A 56 9.50 -8.42 30.25
CA GLU A 56 10.83 -8.95 30.57
C GLU A 56 11.74 -9.37 29.41
N GLU A 57 12.64 -8.47 28.98
CA GLU A 57 14.08 -8.59 29.29
C GLU A 57 14.85 -7.35 28.79
N ALA A 58 15.27 -6.53 29.75
CA ALA A 58 16.28 -5.52 29.54
C ALA A 58 17.62 -6.19 29.18
N MET A 59 17.95 -6.28 27.89
CA MET A 59 19.29 -6.65 27.46
C MET A 59 20.24 -5.45 27.53
N SER A 60 20.98 -5.44 28.64
CA SER A 60 22.35 -4.95 28.83
C SER A 60 23.02 -4.19 27.69
N VAL A 61 23.30 -2.92 27.99
CA VAL A 61 24.09 -1.94 27.25
C VAL A 61 25.50 -2.44 26.93
N GLY A 62 25.85 -2.46 25.64
CA GLY A 62 27.22 -2.50 25.13
C GLY A 62 27.41 -1.34 24.15
N ASP A 63 28.36 -0.45 24.46
CA ASP A 63 28.84 0.69 23.66
C ASP A 63 27.83 1.41 22.74
N GLY A 64 26.91 2.16 23.36
CA GLY A 64 26.83 3.61 23.12
C GLY A 64 26.27 4.14 21.80
N GLU A 65 25.59 3.36 20.97
CA GLU A 65 24.67 3.89 19.96
C GLU A 65 23.26 3.39 20.30
N MET A 66 22.41 4.30 20.81
CA MET A 66 20.97 4.02 20.83
C MET A 66 20.51 4.12 19.39
N LEU A 67 20.24 2.97 18.77
CA LEU A 67 19.47 2.94 17.54
C LEU A 67 18.07 3.45 17.93
N GLU A 68 17.63 4.56 17.35
CA GLU A 68 16.24 4.99 17.48
C GLU A 68 15.38 3.88 16.89
N GLU A 69 14.41 3.37 17.66
CA GLU A 69 13.47 2.41 17.08
C GLU A 69 12.64 3.13 16.02
N PRO A 70 12.46 2.51 14.84
CA PRO A 70 11.69 3.14 13.78
C PRO A 70 10.28 3.46 14.27
N ALA A 71 9.79 4.64 13.89
CA ALA A 71 8.41 5.00 14.16
C ALA A 71 7.48 3.98 13.48
N PRO A 72 6.39 3.53 14.13
CA PRO A 72 5.50 2.57 13.52
C PRO A 72 4.82 3.19 12.29
N PRO A 73 4.49 2.38 11.27
CA PRO A 73 3.79 2.85 10.08
C PRO A 73 2.52 3.63 10.41
N SER A 74 2.27 4.71 9.68
CA SER A 74 1.10 5.57 9.89
C SER A 74 0.44 6.00 8.58
N LEU A 75 -0.86 6.25 8.66
CA LEU A 75 -1.70 6.69 7.58
C LEU A 75 -2.45 7.96 8.02
N LEU A 76 -2.11 9.10 7.44
CA LEU A 76 -2.86 10.34 7.61
C LEU A 76 -3.78 10.56 6.41
N VAL A 77 -5.09 10.56 6.65
CA VAL A 77 -6.11 10.77 5.62
C VAL A 77 -6.75 12.14 5.81
N LEU A 78 -6.58 13.00 4.80
CA LEU A 78 -7.06 14.38 4.78
C LEU A 78 -8.11 14.56 3.68
N LYS A 79 -9.11 15.40 3.96
CA LYS A 79 -10.07 15.83 2.94
C LYS A 79 -9.38 16.76 1.94
N PHE A 80 -9.37 16.40 0.65
CA PHE A 80 -8.90 17.27 -0.43
C PHE A 80 -10.06 18.02 -1.07
N SER A 81 -11.15 17.31 -1.37
CA SER A 81 -12.39 17.83 -1.94
C SER A 81 -13.57 17.03 -1.39
N ASP A 82 -14.79 17.28 -1.90
CA ASP A 82 -15.95 16.47 -1.51
C ASP A 82 -15.90 15.04 -2.06
N THR A 83 -15.01 14.74 -3.02
CA THR A 83 -14.90 13.43 -3.67
C THR A 83 -13.51 12.81 -3.58
N GLU A 84 -12.56 13.47 -2.89
CA GLU A 84 -11.16 13.07 -2.90
C GLU A 84 -10.46 13.31 -1.57
N TYR A 85 -9.46 12.48 -1.31
CA TYR A 85 -8.54 12.56 -0.19
C TYR A 85 -7.12 12.90 -0.65
N VAL A 86 -6.34 13.49 0.26
CA VAL A 86 -4.89 13.30 0.28
C VAL A 86 -4.59 12.26 1.36
N VAL A 87 -3.77 11.27 1.02
CA VAL A 87 -3.30 10.24 1.94
C VAL A 87 -1.79 10.37 2.06
N VAL A 88 -1.28 10.42 3.28
CA VAL A 88 0.14 10.33 3.58
C VAL A 88 0.37 8.99 4.28
N TYR A 89 1.17 8.13 3.67
CA TYR A 89 1.68 6.93 4.31
C TYR A 89 3.11 7.23 4.75
N ALA A 90 3.41 7.04 6.02
CA ALA A 90 4.75 7.22 6.55
C ALA A 90 5.19 5.94 7.27
N GLU A 91 6.37 5.45 6.92
CA GLU A 91 7.00 4.26 7.49
C GLU A 91 8.50 4.56 7.60
N ASP A 92 9.07 4.29 8.77
CA ASP A 92 10.43 4.70 9.11
C ASP A 92 10.66 6.22 8.87
N ASP A 93 11.71 6.56 8.13
CA ASP A 93 12.04 7.92 7.72
C ASP A 93 11.45 8.29 6.34
N GLU A 94 10.65 7.41 5.73
CA GLU A 94 10.12 7.62 4.38
C GLU A 94 8.62 7.98 4.43
N SER A 95 8.21 8.87 3.54
CA SER A 95 6.80 9.27 3.39
C SER A 95 6.38 9.27 1.94
N MET A 96 5.27 8.62 1.65
CA MET A 96 4.61 8.60 0.35
C MET A 96 3.30 9.39 0.39
N TYR A 97 3.05 10.16 -0.66
CA TYR A 97 1.88 11.01 -0.81
C TYR A 97 1.01 10.48 -1.93
N PHE A 98 -0.29 10.38 -1.65
CA PHE A 98 -1.27 9.88 -2.59
C PHE A 98 -2.47 10.81 -2.72
N ARG A 99 -2.97 10.90 -3.94
CA ARG A 99 -4.36 11.34 -4.19
C ARG A 99 -5.23 10.11 -4.22
N ALA A 100 -6.32 10.10 -3.46
CA ALA A 100 -7.22 8.95 -3.39
C ALA A 100 -8.68 9.38 -3.60
N TYR A 101 -9.50 8.51 -4.16
CA TYR A 101 -10.92 8.77 -4.37
C TYR A 101 -11.75 7.48 -4.33
N PRO A 102 -12.96 7.52 -3.75
CA PRO A 102 -13.85 6.36 -3.76
C PRO A 102 -14.28 6.04 -5.21
N ILE A 103 -14.30 4.75 -5.52
CA ILE A 103 -14.75 4.22 -6.81
C ILE A 103 -15.75 3.08 -6.59
N LYS A 104 -16.56 2.83 -7.62
CA LYS A 104 -17.45 1.68 -7.67
C LYS A 104 -17.33 1.00 -9.04
N ILE A 105 -16.92 -0.26 -9.04
CA ILE A 105 -16.77 -1.08 -10.24
C ILE A 105 -17.65 -2.30 -10.06
N GLY A 106 -18.69 -2.42 -10.90
CA GLY A 106 -19.78 -3.35 -10.66
C GLY A 106 -20.53 -2.96 -9.38
N ASP A 107 -20.71 -3.92 -8.49
CA ASP A 107 -21.26 -3.79 -7.15
C ASP A 107 -20.18 -3.58 -6.08
N THR A 108 -18.89 -3.69 -6.42
CA THR A 108 -17.78 -3.52 -5.49
C THR A 108 -17.41 -2.05 -5.28
N GLU A 109 -17.45 -1.61 -4.02
CA GLU A 109 -17.00 -0.30 -3.56
C GLU A 109 -15.57 -0.41 -3.00
N CYS A 110 -14.68 0.43 -3.51
CA CYS A 110 -13.26 0.46 -3.14
C CYS A 110 -12.69 1.87 -3.34
N VAL A 111 -11.38 2.03 -3.16
CA VAL A 111 -10.67 3.30 -3.29
C VAL A 111 -9.58 3.15 -4.34
N GLN A 112 -9.55 4.09 -5.27
CA GLN A 112 -8.43 4.26 -6.18
C GLN A 112 -7.43 5.24 -5.55
N MET A 113 -6.16 4.86 -5.50
CA MET A 113 -5.05 5.74 -5.13
C MET A 113 -4.16 6.00 -6.33
N GLN A 114 -3.52 7.17 -6.31
CA GLN A 114 -2.50 7.58 -7.25
C GLN A 114 -1.31 8.17 -6.45
N ALA A 115 -0.12 7.62 -6.64
CA ALA A 115 1.12 8.16 -6.11
C ALA A 115 1.41 9.52 -6.75
N ILE A 116 1.58 10.55 -5.91
CA ILE A 116 1.84 11.94 -6.33
C ILE A 116 3.23 12.44 -5.88
N GLY A 117 3.89 11.79 -4.93
CA GLY A 117 5.25 12.12 -4.53
C GLY A 117 5.75 11.35 -3.32
N THR A 118 7.00 11.60 -2.99
CA THR A 118 7.66 11.24 -1.73
C THR A 118 8.15 12.52 -1.04
N GLU A 119 8.83 12.39 0.10
CA GLU A 119 9.53 13.53 0.72
C GLU A 119 10.64 14.14 -0.15
N GLU A 120 11.19 13.39 -1.10
CA GLU A 120 12.21 13.86 -2.04
C GLU A 120 11.64 14.69 -3.19
N GLY A 121 10.33 14.58 -3.46
CA GLY A 121 9.67 15.33 -4.52
C GLY A 121 8.54 14.55 -5.22
N SER A 122 8.15 15.04 -6.40
CA SER A 122 7.12 14.37 -7.22
C SER A 122 7.63 13.06 -7.80
N VAL A 123 6.74 12.07 -7.93
CA VAL A 123 7.01 10.87 -8.73
C VAL A 123 7.24 11.29 -10.19
N ASP A 124 8.25 10.71 -10.84
CA ASP A 124 8.53 10.97 -12.25
C ASP A 124 7.32 10.63 -13.13
N ASP A 125 7.05 11.46 -14.13
CA ASP A 125 5.90 11.26 -15.02
C ASP A 125 6.05 10.03 -15.92
N ASP A 126 7.29 9.53 -16.08
CA ASP A 126 7.62 8.30 -16.81
C ASP A 126 7.54 7.05 -15.92
N ASP A 127 7.27 7.20 -14.62
CA ASP A 127 7.12 6.07 -13.72
C ASP A 127 5.79 5.35 -14.01
N SER A 128 5.92 4.14 -14.51
CA SER A 128 4.83 3.18 -14.67
C SER A 128 4.59 2.58 -13.27
N ASN A 129 3.36 2.25 -12.90
CA ASN A 129 2.94 1.77 -11.56
C ASN A 129 2.55 2.85 -10.53
N ARG A 130 1.80 3.88 -10.94
CA ARG A 130 1.37 4.96 -10.03
C ARG A 130 0.04 4.70 -9.33
N PHE A 131 -0.72 3.70 -9.75
CA PHE A 131 -2.08 3.50 -9.30
C PHE A 131 -2.22 2.27 -8.42
N MET A 132 -2.90 2.41 -7.29
CA MET A 132 -3.26 1.27 -6.44
C MET A 132 -4.77 1.24 -6.25
N VAL A 133 -5.30 0.06 -6.02
CA VAL A 133 -6.71 -0.14 -5.69
C VAL A 133 -6.77 -0.83 -4.35
N MET A 134 -7.58 -0.32 -3.43
CA MET A 134 -7.70 -0.87 -2.09
C MET A 134 -9.14 -0.88 -1.60
N LYS A 135 -9.43 -1.82 -0.71
CA LYS A 135 -10.66 -1.86 0.07
C LYS A 135 -10.32 -1.59 1.53
N TYR A 136 -11.19 -0.87 2.23
CA TYR A 136 -11.02 -0.63 3.66
C TYR A 136 -12.29 -0.97 4.44
N GLU A 137 -12.11 -1.22 5.73
CA GLU A 137 -13.18 -1.39 6.70
C GLU A 137 -12.78 -0.71 8.01
N ILE A 138 -13.73 -0.03 8.66
CA ILE A 138 -13.53 0.52 10.01
C ILE A 138 -14.31 -0.36 10.99
N SER A 139 -13.59 -1.07 11.85
CA SER A 139 -14.19 -1.92 12.87
C SER A 139 -14.88 -1.11 13.97
N ALA A 140 -15.79 -1.74 14.71
CA ALA A 140 -16.45 -1.11 15.87
C ALA A 140 -15.46 -0.69 16.98
N ALA A 141 -14.26 -1.27 17.01
CA ALA A 141 -13.17 -0.90 17.91
C ALA A 141 -12.38 0.34 17.46
N GLY A 142 -12.67 0.90 16.28
CA GLY A 142 -11.96 2.05 15.75
C GLY A 142 -10.61 1.71 15.10
N HIS A 143 -10.49 0.51 14.54
CA HIS A 143 -9.35 0.13 13.68
C HIS A 143 -9.74 0.21 12.21
N LEU A 144 -8.90 0.85 11.41
CA LEU A 144 -8.95 0.84 9.96
C LEU A 144 -8.16 -0.37 9.45
N SER A 145 -8.83 -1.30 8.77
CA SER A 145 -8.17 -2.37 8.03
C SER A 145 -8.18 -2.03 6.55
N VAL A 146 -7.04 -2.18 5.87
CA VAL A 146 -6.87 -1.92 4.44
C VAL A 146 -6.35 -3.19 3.76
N ARG A 147 -6.95 -3.54 2.61
CA ARG A 147 -6.51 -4.63 1.73
C ARG A 147 -6.28 -4.11 0.33
N MET A 148 -5.22 -4.56 -0.33
CA MET A 148 -4.90 -4.15 -1.69
C MET A 148 -5.55 -5.10 -2.70
N LEU A 149 -5.80 -4.63 -3.91
CA LEU A 149 -6.21 -5.49 -5.03
C LEU A 149 -5.12 -6.52 -5.27
N ASP A 150 -5.49 -7.80 -5.34
CA ASP A 150 -4.53 -8.88 -5.47
C ASP A 150 -4.06 -9.00 -6.92
N SER A 151 -2.76 -8.87 -7.14
CA SER A 151 -2.14 -8.94 -8.46
C SER A 151 -2.06 -10.33 -9.06
N ASP A 152 -2.16 -11.37 -8.24
CA ASP A 152 -2.27 -12.75 -8.70
C ASP A 152 -3.67 -13.05 -9.24
N VAL A 153 -4.67 -12.25 -8.84
CA VAL A 153 -6.06 -12.31 -9.35
C VAL A 153 -6.29 -11.32 -10.49
N VAL A 154 -5.78 -10.09 -10.36
CA VAL A 154 -5.89 -9.04 -11.39
C VAL A 154 -4.48 -8.60 -11.80
N ASP A 155 -4.01 -9.14 -12.91
CA ASP A 155 -2.65 -8.94 -13.44
C ASP A 155 -2.23 -7.46 -13.46
N SER A 156 -1.16 -7.13 -12.73
CA SER A 156 -0.57 -5.78 -12.68
C SER A 156 0.11 -5.36 -13.96
N MET A 157 0.38 -6.28 -14.89
CA MET A 157 0.93 -5.98 -16.22
C MET A 157 -0.11 -5.35 -17.17
N LEU A 158 -1.37 -5.20 -16.74
CA LEU A 158 -2.41 -4.51 -17.51
C LEU A 158 -2.16 -2.99 -17.51
N THR A 159 -1.86 -2.45 -18.69
CA THR A 159 -1.42 -1.05 -18.83
C THR A 159 -2.53 -0.07 -19.20
N ASP A 160 -3.77 -0.54 -19.37
CA ASP A 160 -4.90 0.30 -19.75
C ASP A 160 -6.13 0.07 -18.86
N SER A 161 -6.88 1.15 -18.63
CA SER A 161 -8.05 1.16 -17.75
C SER A 161 -9.17 0.21 -18.19
N ASP A 162 -9.36 0.00 -19.49
CA ASP A 162 -10.47 -0.82 -19.98
C ASP A 162 -10.18 -2.31 -19.74
N SER A 163 -8.96 -2.76 -20.01
CA SER A 163 -8.50 -4.12 -19.71
C SER A 163 -8.46 -4.38 -18.22
N LEU A 164 -7.91 -3.45 -17.42
CA LEU A 164 -7.87 -3.57 -15.96
C LEU A 164 -9.27 -3.67 -15.36
N LYS A 165 -10.20 -2.84 -15.83
CA LYS A 165 -11.59 -2.88 -15.38
C LYS A 165 -12.31 -4.15 -15.81
N ALA A 166 -12.03 -4.67 -17.01
CA ALA A 166 -12.61 -5.93 -17.46
C ALA A 166 -12.13 -7.10 -16.61
N ALA A 167 -10.83 -7.17 -16.30
CA ALA A 167 -10.25 -8.19 -15.42
C ALA A 167 -10.84 -8.10 -13.99
N PHE A 168 -10.93 -6.89 -13.44
CA PHE A 168 -11.59 -6.69 -12.14
C PHE A 168 -13.03 -7.23 -12.12
N LEU A 169 -13.81 -6.96 -13.17
CA LEU A 169 -15.21 -7.42 -13.27
C LEU A 169 -15.33 -8.93 -13.49
N GLU A 170 -14.35 -9.57 -14.12
CA GLU A 170 -14.30 -11.04 -14.26
C GLU A 170 -14.16 -11.73 -12.90
N HIS A 171 -13.44 -11.10 -11.97
CA HIS A 171 -13.17 -11.60 -10.62
C HIS A 171 -14.00 -10.91 -9.53
N GLU A 172 -15.06 -10.18 -9.88
CA GLU A 172 -15.83 -9.34 -8.94
C GLU A 172 -16.35 -10.10 -7.70
N HIS A 173 -16.65 -11.39 -7.87
CA HIS A 173 -17.17 -12.26 -6.80
C HIS A 173 -16.12 -13.27 -6.29
N ASP A 174 -14.86 -13.11 -6.68
CA ASP A 174 -13.75 -13.88 -6.13
C ASP A 174 -13.46 -13.39 -4.71
N GLU A 175 -13.39 -14.31 -3.75
CA GLU A 175 -13.07 -13.98 -2.36
C GLU A 175 -11.63 -13.48 -2.20
N ASN A 176 -10.75 -13.84 -3.14
CA ASN A 176 -9.35 -13.45 -3.18
C ASN A 176 -9.10 -12.20 -4.02
N LEU A 177 -10.15 -11.50 -4.48
CA LEU A 177 -9.98 -10.28 -5.27
C LEU A 177 -9.10 -9.24 -4.56
N PHE A 178 -9.15 -9.18 -3.23
CA PHE A 178 -8.26 -8.36 -2.42
C PHE A 178 -7.38 -9.25 -1.54
N SER A 179 -6.21 -8.76 -1.16
CA SER A 179 -5.23 -9.47 -0.34
C SER A 179 -5.84 -10.07 0.92
N ASP A 180 -5.47 -11.32 1.23
CA ASP A 180 -5.92 -12.02 2.44
C ASP A 180 -5.51 -11.27 3.71
N GLU A 181 -4.25 -10.85 3.76
CA GLU A 181 -3.69 -10.07 4.85
C GLU A 181 -4.07 -8.60 4.71
N ALA A 182 -4.58 -8.03 5.81
CA ALA A 182 -4.95 -6.63 5.89
C ALA A 182 -3.92 -5.86 6.73
N LEU A 183 -3.55 -4.67 6.27
CA LEU A 183 -2.84 -3.70 7.10
C LEU A 183 -3.84 -3.10 8.09
N VAL A 184 -3.52 -3.11 9.38
CA VAL A 184 -4.43 -2.66 10.43
C VAL A 184 -3.84 -1.48 11.18
N PHE A 185 -4.56 -0.36 11.15
CA PHE A 185 -4.17 0.88 11.80
C PHE A 185 -5.25 1.29 12.81
N PRO A 186 -4.96 1.24 14.11
CA PRO A 186 -5.79 1.91 15.11
C PRO A 186 -5.83 3.42 14.90
N ARG A 187 -6.96 4.04 15.24
CA ARG A 187 -7.06 5.50 15.22
C ARG A 187 -6.12 6.09 16.27
N ALA A 188 -5.27 7.03 15.86
CA ALA A 188 -4.42 7.77 16.78
C ALA A 188 -5.30 8.59 17.74
N LYS A 189 -4.88 8.65 19.01
CA LYS A 189 -5.60 9.36 20.09
C LYS A 189 -5.31 10.85 20.12
#